data_AF-A0A060C142-F1
#
_entry.id   AF-A0A060C142-F1
#
_cell.length_a   1.000
_cell.length_b   1.000
_cell.length_c   1.000
_cell.angle_alpha   90.00
_cell.angle_beta   90.00
_cell.angle_gamma   90.00
#
_symmetry.space_group_name_H-M   'P 1'
#
loop_
_entity.id
_entity.type
_entity.pdbx_description
1 polymer ?
#
loop_
_entity_poly.entity_id
_entity_poly.type
_entity_poly.pdbx_seq_one_letter_code
_entity_poly.pdbx_strand_id
1 'polypeptide(L)' 'WGVNNELLDKTYKLAVEKAWKALCGCVDKEGKVGWVQPIGADPQQNFGKDSWEVYGTGAFLLAGSEIVKLLH' A
#
# COMPACT_ATOMS: atom_id res chain seq x y z
N TRP A 1 11.40 -1.05 1.24
CA TRP A 1 12.37 -0.67 2.29
C TRP A 1 13.28 -1.80 2.74
N GLY A 2 12.81 -2.82 3.48
CA GLY A 2 13.72 -3.86 4.02
C GLY A 2 14.58 -4.56 2.96
N VAL A 3 13.98 -4.92 1.82
CA VAL A 3 14.70 -5.47 0.65
C VAL A 3 15.72 -4.47 0.08
N ASN A 4 15.38 -3.17 0.02
CA ASN A 4 16.27 -2.10 -0.48
C ASN A 4 17.48 -1.85 0.42
N ASN A 5 17.39 -2.22 1.70
CA ASN A 5 18.44 -1.99 2.70
C ASN A 5 19.11 -3.30 3.14
N GLU A 6 18.94 -4.38 2.38
CA GLU A 6 19.57 -5.69 2.62
C GLU A 6 19.23 -6.32 3.99
N LEU A 7 18.16 -5.84 4.64
CA LEU A 7 17.66 -6.39 5.90
C LEU A 7 16.73 -7.59 5.67
N LEU A 8 16.17 -7.68 4.46
CA LEU A 8 15.33 -8.78 4.01
C LEU A 8 15.87 -9.32 2.68
N ASP A 9 15.77 -10.63 2.53
CA ASP A 9 16.25 -11.33 1.34
C ASP A 9 15.46 -10.96 0.08
N LYS A 10 16.09 -11.12 -1.10
CA LYS A 10 15.49 -10.82 -2.40
C LYS A 10 14.30 -11.72 -2.75
N THR A 11 14.14 -12.87 -2.10
CA THR A 11 12.96 -13.75 -2.23
C THR A 11 11.63 -13.03 -1.96
N TYR A 12 11.64 -11.98 -1.15
CA TYR A 12 10.45 -11.16 -0.88
C TYR A 12 10.06 -10.23 -2.03
N LYS A 13 10.92 -10.01 -3.04
CA LYS A 13 10.66 -9.07 -4.15
C LYS A 13 9.36 -9.38 -4.89
N LEU A 14 9.09 -10.66 -5.16
CA LEU A 14 7.86 -11.07 -5.86
C LEU A 14 6.60 -10.74 -5.04
N ALA A 15 6.65 -10.87 -3.71
CA ALA A 15 5.54 -10.52 -2.84
C ALA A 15 5.31 -9.00 -2.84
N VAL A 16 6.39 -8.21 -2.78
CA VAL A 16 6.34 -6.75 -2.85
C VAL A 16 5.72 -6.27 -4.16
N GLU A 17 6.14 -6.83 -5.31
CA GLU A 17 5.58 -6.46 -6.62
C GLU A 17 4.10 -6.79 -6.75
N LYS A 18 3.67 -7.97 -6.28
CA LYS A 18 2.25 -8.36 -6.26
C LYS A 18 1.42 -7.42 -5.40
N ALA A 19 1.92 -7.08 -4.20
CA ALA A 19 1.25 -6.15 -3.30
C ALA A 19 1.15 -4.76 -3.91
N TRP A 20 2.22 -4.23 -4.51
CA TRP A 20 2.20 -2.93 -5.17
C TRP A 20 1.17 -2.87 -6.32
N LYS A 21 1.12 -3.90 -7.16
CA LYS A 21 0.12 -3.98 -8.23
C LYS A 21 -1.31 -3.96 -7.69
N ALA A 22 -1.57 -4.65 -6.58
CA ALA A 22 -2.88 -4.64 -5.94
C ALA A 22 -3.21 -3.25 -5.35
N LEU A 23 -2.26 -2.62 -4.66
CA LEU A 23 -2.43 -1.27 -4.10
C LEU A 23 -2.73 -0.23 -5.17
N CYS A 24 -2.04 -0.26 -6.32
CA CYS A 24 -2.36 0.62 -7.45
C CYS A 24 -3.81 0.43 -7.95
N GLY A 25 -4.35 -0.80 -7.85
CA GLY A 25 -5.75 -1.08 -8.18
C GLY A 25 -6.76 -0.54 -7.16
N CYS A 26 -6.32 -0.12 -5.97
CA CYS A 26 -7.15 0.53 -4.96
C CYS A 26 -7.24 2.05 -5.15
N VAL A 27 -6.45 2.63 -6.06
CA VAL A 27 -6.51 4.05 -6.40
C VAL A 27 -7.58 4.25 -7.47
N ASP A 28 -8.54 5.15 -7.22
CA ASP A 28 -9.58 5.46 -8.19
C ASP A 28 -9.11 6.47 -9.26
N LYS A 29 -10.02 6.79 -10.20
CA LYS A 29 -9.74 7.72 -11.32
C LYS A 29 -9.42 9.15 -10.88
N GLU A 30 -9.76 9.52 -9.65
CA GLU A 30 -9.54 10.86 -9.08
C GLU A 30 -8.29 10.88 -8.18
N GLY A 31 -7.61 9.73 -8.02
CA GLY A 31 -6.41 9.59 -7.21
C GLY A 31 -6.66 9.26 -5.75
N LYS A 32 -7.91 9.00 -5.35
CA LYS A 32 -8.25 8.64 -3.97
C LYS A 32 -7.86 7.18 -3.70
N VAL A 33 -7.22 6.95 -2.56
CA VAL A 33 -6.86 5.59 -2.10
C VAL A 33 -8.06 4.99 -1.36
N GLY A 34 -8.71 4.02 -1.99
CA GLY A 34 -9.85 3.29 -1.44
C GLY A 34 -9.45 2.08 -0.59
N TRP A 35 -10.46 1.34 -0.10
CA TRP A 35 -10.28 0.15 0.75
C TRP A 35 -9.52 0.40 2.05
N VAL A 36 -9.56 1.65 2.54
CA VAL A 36 -8.95 1.99 3.82
C VAL A 36 -9.97 1.75 4.92
N GLN A 37 -9.62 0.87 5.86
CA GLN A 37 -10.44 0.64 7.05
C GLN A 37 -10.48 1.94 7.88
N PRO A 38 -11.66 2.39 8.34
CA PRO A 38 -11.78 3.57 9.20
C PRO A 38 -11.19 3.33 10.60
N ILE A 39 -10.97 4.42 11.33
CA ILE A 39 -10.45 4.37 12.71
C ILE A 39 -11.44 3.62 13.61
N GLY A 40 -10.91 2.68 14.40
CA GLY A 40 -11.66 1.87 15.36
C GLY A 40 -10.73 1.09 16.28
N ALA A 41 -11.29 0.44 17.31
CA ALA A 41 -10.52 -0.36 18.27
C ALA A 41 -10.34 -1.82 17.82
N ASP A 42 -11.08 -2.26 16.81
CA ASP A 42 -11.21 -3.64 16.37
C ASP A 42 -11.35 -3.75 14.83
N PRO A 43 -11.03 -4.92 14.22
CA PRO A 43 -11.23 -5.16 12.81
C PRO A 43 -12.69 -4.99 12.38
N GLN A 44 -12.92 -4.15 11.37
CA GLN A 44 -14.26 -3.89 10.86
C GLN A 44 -14.48 -4.53 9.49
N GLN A 45 -15.71 -4.95 9.19
CA GLN A 45 -16.09 -5.48 7.86
C GLN A 45 -16.85 -4.44 7.01
N ASN A 46 -17.22 -3.30 7.58
CA ASN A 46 -18.08 -2.30 6.94
C ASN A 46 -17.29 -1.24 6.13
N PHE A 47 -16.22 -1.63 5.45
CA PHE A 47 -15.46 -0.76 4.55
C PHE A 47 -15.36 -1.38 3.15
N GLY A 48 -15.17 -0.54 2.14
CA GLY A 48 -15.17 -0.97 0.75
C GLY A 48 -14.34 -0.07 -0.15
N LYS A 49 -14.57 -0.18 -1.45
CA LYS A 49 -13.85 0.57 -2.48
C LYS A 49 -13.83 2.08 -2.23
N ASP A 50 -14.91 2.64 -1.71
CA ASP A 50 -15.02 4.09 -1.51
C ASP A 50 -14.56 4.56 -0.12
N SER A 51 -14.23 3.63 0.79
CA SER A 51 -13.70 3.93 2.11
C SER A 51 -12.26 4.42 2.03
N TRP A 52 -12.00 5.61 2.56
CA TRP A 52 -10.72 6.30 2.47
C TRP A 52 -10.42 7.03 3.77
N GLU A 53 -9.14 7.17 4.09
CA GLU A 53 -8.66 7.94 5.24
C GLU A 53 -7.30 8.57 4.91
N VAL A 54 -6.99 9.71 5.53
CA VAL A 54 -5.76 10.48 5.26
C VAL A 54 -4.49 9.67 5.51
N TYR A 55 -4.49 8.79 6.53
CA TYR A 55 -3.36 7.92 6.81
C TYR A 55 -3.17 6.82 5.75
N GLY A 56 -4.24 6.41 5.07
CA GLY A 56 -4.16 5.46 3.95
C GLY A 56 -3.38 6.05 2.78
N THR A 57 -3.62 7.32 2.45
CA THR A 57 -2.83 8.06 1.46
C THR A 57 -1.36 8.15 1.88
N GLY A 58 -1.08 8.49 3.14
CA GLY A 58 0.29 8.51 3.66
C GLY A 58 1.01 7.18 3.52
N ALA A 59 0.36 6.08 3.91
CA ALA A 59 0.91 4.73 3.78
C ALA A 59 1.16 4.34 2.31
N PHE A 60 0.25 4.68 1.41
CA PHE A 60 0.41 4.44 -0.03
C PHE A 60 1.61 5.19 -0.61
N LEU A 61 1.78 6.47 -0.26
CA LEU A 61 2.92 7.28 -0.73
C LEU A 61 4.25 6.75 -0.19
N LEU A 62 4.30 6.31 1.08
CA LEU A 62 5.48 5.67 1.65
C LEU A 62 5.84 4.39 0.87
N ALA A 63 4.86 3.52 0.62
CA ALA A 63 5.07 2.31 -0.16
C ALA A 63 5.58 2.62 -1.58
N GLY A 64 4.92 3.54 -2.29
CA GLY A 64 5.32 3.95 -3.64
C GLY A 64 6.73 4.52 -3.71
N SER A 65 7.12 5.34 -2.73
CA SER A 65 8.48 5.92 -2.68
C SER A 65 9.58 4.85 -2.60
N GLU A 66 9.31 3.73 -1.94
CA GLU A 66 10.24 2.61 -1.82
C GLU A 66 10.22 1.69 -3.04
N ILE A 67 9.09 1.59 -3.73
CA ILE A 67 9.00 0.88 -5.02
C ILE A 67 9.83 1.60 -6.08
N VAL A 68 9.75 2.93 -6.16
CA VAL A 68 10.56 3.73 -7.11
C VAL A 68 12.06 3.46 -6.90
N LYS A 69 12.51 3.33 -5.66
CA LYS A 69 13.90 2.97 -5.35
C LYS A 69 14.23 1.52 -5.67
N LEU A 70 13.30 0.58 -5.49
CA LEU A 70 13.51 -0.85 -5.78
C LEU A 70 13.66 -1.14 -7.28
N LEU A 71 13.13 -0.26 -8.14
CA LEU A 71 13.23 -0.37 -9.60
C LEU A 71 14.57 0.13 -10.16
N HIS A 72 15.35 0.86 -9.36
CA HIS A 72 16.68 1.37 -9.72
C HIS A 72 17.77 0.63 -8.94
#